data_AF-L9YJ81-F1
#
_entry.id   AF-L9YJ81-F1
#
_cell.length_a   1.000
_cell.length_b   1.000
_cell.length_c   1.000
_cell.angle_alpha   90.00
_cell.angle_beta   90.00
_cell.angle_gamma   90.00
#
_symmetry.space_group_name_H-M   'P 1'
#
loop_
_entity.id
_entity.type
_entity.pdbx_description
1 polymer ?
#
loop_
_entity_poly.entity_id
_entity_poly.type
_entity_poly.pdbx_seq_one_letter_code
_entity_poly.pdbx_strand_id
1 'polypeptide(L)'
;MEIQFQHANPYSGRESVLLRVDGLLADQTVCVLVDAGANVSAADLLDEDANEYLSAVCLTHAHLDHYQSLGATLDHAAPVYAAADTAQMLEDVFAAGADHYELSNTARVLEQLEPIAEWTQVVPGLRVQPVPAGHTPGAAGFLFDVTDGDEQRTILVTGDFTNRRAAGYPGFDPDLPVDVDILVLTAATSEAYEPTLTDAVATICERVRAGSTVLATASGLTGLQMGYLLGHLADHRDETLPITLVGHVAKLYDRLDYTVPNVQAAPEFVDPTDVLAADGVTIAGPEVPVDGSAERLFETISDDPGATLVQLINGGSSPVTSAACTTHQFSLSNHPTPETLDGVVEGLSPVHVVITHQQGAAANQYKDKYDSFVWATDDTTCYTLLDESGWTPPPWVTESTTRRVQAGTNTSGRLLGDAVDDVEIPLPNVTRVDDVDLGAEGLDLERLRDRLPTGRVGQTPDGASDDQQGDDGSTAATDSVRADGMAGEWPGTTDEPDIETALTSLDARLERIETAVTERGIDARVVDAGDDTLLLRLDNPPEHLEHGQRLRVLLQDGVVSENAAGHADRES
;
A
#
# COMPACT_ATOMS: atom_id res chain seq x y z
N MET A 1 -27.92 -19.47 11.14
CA MET A 1 -27.01 -18.32 10.89
C MET A 1 -27.21 -17.70 9.52
N GLU A 2 -27.16 -16.36 9.42
CA GLU A 2 -27.07 -15.59 8.17
C GLU A 2 -25.80 -14.72 8.21
N ILE A 3 -25.06 -14.62 7.09
CA ILE A 3 -23.84 -13.80 6.96
C ILE A 3 -24.02 -12.79 5.82
N GLN A 4 -23.76 -11.52 6.09
CA GLN A 4 -23.87 -10.43 5.12
C GLN A 4 -22.64 -9.52 5.17
N PHE A 5 -22.42 -8.75 4.09
CA PHE A 5 -21.40 -7.70 4.05
C PHE A 5 -21.94 -6.40 3.45
N GLN A 6 -21.28 -5.29 3.79
CA GLN A 6 -21.53 -3.97 3.21
C GLN A 6 -20.22 -3.19 3.13
N HIS A 7 -19.95 -2.51 2.01
CA HIS A 7 -18.86 -1.53 1.97
C HIS A 7 -19.23 -0.31 2.81
N ALA A 8 -18.37 0.07 3.75
CA ALA A 8 -18.63 1.17 4.67
C ALA A 8 -18.31 2.54 4.07
N ASN A 9 -17.34 2.61 3.16
CA ASN A 9 -16.90 3.83 2.47
C ASN A 9 -16.66 3.61 0.96
N PRO A 10 -17.67 3.13 0.18
CA PRO A 10 -17.49 2.76 -1.23
C PRO A 10 -17.04 3.92 -2.13
N TYR A 11 -17.24 5.17 -1.71
CA TYR A 11 -16.87 6.38 -2.46
C TYR A 11 -15.64 7.11 -1.87
N SER A 12 -14.95 6.51 -0.89
CA SER A 12 -13.85 7.15 -0.16
C SER A 12 -12.84 6.08 0.32
N GLY A 13 -11.95 5.65 -0.57
CA GLY A 13 -10.94 4.60 -0.31
C GLY A 13 -11.44 3.18 -0.53
N ARG A 14 -12.64 2.85 -0.03
CA ARG A 14 -13.26 1.50 -0.07
C ARG A 14 -12.42 0.44 0.67
N GLU A 15 -11.77 0.85 1.72
CA GLU A 15 -10.98 -0.01 2.60
C GLU A 15 -11.80 -0.61 3.72
N SER A 16 -12.93 0.00 4.08
CA SER A 16 -13.73 -0.38 5.24
C SER A 16 -14.93 -1.24 4.87
N VAL A 17 -15.16 -2.30 5.65
CA VAL A 17 -16.24 -3.27 5.42
C VAL A 17 -16.95 -3.59 6.74
N LEU A 18 -18.28 -3.60 6.71
CA LEU A 18 -19.11 -4.05 7.81
C LEU A 18 -19.57 -5.49 7.54
N LEU A 19 -19.22 -6.40 8.44
CA LEU A 19 -19.71 -7.79 8.46
C LEU A 19 -20.90 -7.88 9.42
N ARG A 20 -21.96 -8.57 8.99
CA ARG A 20 -23.13 -8.88 9.83
C ARG A 20 -23.30 -10.37 9.95
N VAL A 21 -23.55 -10.83 11.17
CA VAL A 21 -23.91 -12.21 11.44
C VAL A 21 -25.19 -12.22 12.28
N ASP A 22 -26.26 -12.74 11.68
CA ASP A 22 -27.53 -12.96 12.36
C ASP A 22 -27.68 -14.43 12.80
N GLY A 23 -28.39 -14.63 13.91
CA GLY A 23 -28.67 -15.93 14.51
C GLY A 23 -27.67 -16.39 15.58
N LEU A 24 -26.56 -15.68 15.81
CA LEU A 24 -25.64 -15.99 16.92
C LEU A 24 -26.19 -15.58 18.28
N LEU A 25 -26.88 -14.45 18.34
CA LEU A 25 -27.52 -13.92 19.54
C LEU A 25 -29.04 -13.89 19.32
N ALA A 26 -29.82 -14.14 20.37
CA ALA A 26 -31.27 -14.33 20.24
C ALA A 26 -32.04 -13.07 19.82
N ASP A 27 -31.52 -11.88 20.16
CA ASP A 27 -32.24 -10.60 20.04
C ASP A 27 -31.38 -9.51 19.35
N GLN A 28 -30.30 -9.89 18.66
CA GLN A 28 -29.33 -8.93 18.13
C GLN A 28 -28.55 -9.49 16.93
N THR A 29 -28.40 -8.66 15.89
CA THR A 29 -27.44 -8.89 14.81
C THR A 29 -26.04 -8.47 15.25
N VAL A 30 -25.07 -9.36 15.10
CA VAL A 30 -23.67 -9.10 15.44
C VAL A 30 -23.01 -8.36 14.29
N CYS A 31 -22.64 -7.10 14.51
CA CYS A 31 -21.96 -6.29 13.50
C CYS A 31 -20.48 -6.09 13.87
N VAL A 32 -19.57 -6.45 12.97
CA VAL A 32 -18.12 -6.19 13.11
C VAL A 32 -17.66 -5.33 11.96
N LEU A 33 -17.11 -4.16 12.30
CA LEU A 33 -16.50 -3.27 11.34
C LEU A 33 -15.01 -3.62 11.19
N VAL A 34 -14.53 -3.79 9.96
CA VAL A 34 -13.10 -3.88 9.68
C VAL A 34 -12.66 -2.57 9.03
N ASP A 35 -11.73 -1.90 9.71
CA ASP A 35 -11.25 -0.55 9.44
C ASP A 35 -12.34 0.53 9.46
N ALA A 36 -11.93 1.78 9.68
CA ALA A 36 -12.81 2.94 9.70
C ALA A 36 -12.13 4.11 9.01
N GLY A 37 -12.01 3.99 7.69
CA GLY A 37 -11.41 4.98 6.83
C GLY A 37 -12.21 6.25 6.66
N ALA A 38 -11.84 7.06 5.68
CA ALA A 38 -12.53 8.32 5.43
C ALA A 38 -14.05 8.10 5.17
N ASN A 39 -14.88 8.94 5.78
CA ASN A 39 -16.34 8.98 5.60
C ASN A 39 -17.09 7.71 6.06
N VAL A 40 -16.57 6.99 7.06
CA VAL A 40 -17.28 5.88 7.70
C VAL A 40 -18.14 6.39 8.87
N SER A 41 -19.41 6.00 8.90
CA SER A 41 -20.40 6.45 9.90
C SER A 41 -21.22 5.27 10.42
N ALA A 42 -21.07 4.94 11.71
CA ALA A 42 -21.83 3.84 12.33
C ALA A 42 -23.34 4.10 12.28
N ALA A 43 -23.77 5.36 12.45
CA ALA A 43 -25.17 5.74 12.42
C ALA A 43 -25.81 5.56 11.02
N ASP A 44 -25.02 5.67 9.95
CA ASP A 44 -25.51 5.44 8.58
C ASP A 44 -25.45 3.96 8.20
N LEU A 45 -24.59 3.19 8.87
CA LEU A 45 -24.38 1.77 8.58
C LEU A 45 -25.30 0.85 9.37
N LEU A 46 -25.59 1.16 10.63
CA LEU A 46 -26.33 0.27 11.53
C LEU A 46 -27.82 0.64 11.55
N ASP A 47 -28.67 -0.37 11.50
CA ASP A 47 -30.12 -0.23 11.67
C ASP A 47 -30.55 -0.60 13.10
N GLU A 48 -30.77 0.41 13.95
CA GLU A 48 -31.27 0.22 15.32
C GLU A 48 -32.64 -0.47 15.36
N ASP A 49 -33.52 -0.23 14.37
CA ASP A 49 -34.85 -0.86 14.31
C ASP A 49 -34.74 -2.36 13.98
N ALA A 50 -33.63 -2.77 13.37
CA ALA A 50 -33.27 -4.17 13.12
C ALA A 50 -32.41 -4.80 14.24
N ASN A 51 -32.23 -4.10 15.38
CA ASN A 51 -31.35 -4.51 16.48
C ASN A 51 -29.89 -4.77 16.04
N GLU A 52 -29.36 -3.97 15.11
CA GLU A 52 -27.95 -4.00 14.74
C GLU A 52 -27.11 -3.19 15.72
N TYR A 53 -26.08 -3.82 16.30
CA TYR A 53 -25.15 -3.13 17.19
C TYR A 53 -23.71 -3.49 16.86
N LEU A 54 -22.85 -2.47 16.88
CA LEU A 54 -21.41 -2.63 16.71
C LEU A 54 -20.86 -3.45 17.88
N SER A 55 -20.40 -4.66 17.57
CA SER A 55 -19.87 -5.63 18.55
C SER A 55 -18.35 -5.53 18.67
N ALA A 56 -17.66 -5.12 17.61
CA ALA A 56 -16.24 -4.81 17.61
C ALA A 56 -15.85 -3.99 16.37
N VAL A 57 -14.70 -3.33 16.44
CA VAL A 57 -13.95 -2.85 15.28
C VAL A 57 -12.62 -3.60 15.21
N CYS A 58 -12.21 -4.03 14.03
CA CYS A 58 -10.88 -4.63 13.81
C CYS A 58 -10.07 -3.68 12.91
N LEU A 59 -8.97 -3.13 13.43
CA LEU A 59 -8.07 -2.22 12.71
C LEU A 59 -6.88 -3.01 12.15
N THR A 60 -6.76 -3.07 10.83
CA THR A 60 -5.76 -3.89 10.13
C THR A 60 -4.35 -3.32 10.27
N HIS A 61 -4.21 -2.01 10.09
CA HIS A 61 -2.92 -1.33 10.22
C HIS A 61 -3.06 0.19 10.41
N ALA A 62 -1.92 0.86 10.62
CA ALA A 62 -1.86 2.27 11.02
C ALA A 62 -1.61 3.24 9.85
N HIS A 63 -2.26 3.02 8.70
CA HIS A 63 -2.38 4.05 7.67
C HIS A 63 -3.69 4.84 7.83
N LEU A 64 -3.63 6.13 7.52
CA LEU A 64 -4.72 7.09 7.80
C LEU A 64 -6.04 6.67 7.19
N ASP A 65 -5.99 6.23 5.94
CA ASP A 65 -7.11 5.76 5.14
C ASP A 65 -7.83 4.56 5.78
N HIS A 66 -7.22 3.86 6.74
CA HIS A 66 -7.86 2.79 7.52
C HIS A 66 -8.41 3.21 8.90
N TYR A 67 -8.02 4.37 9.45
CA TYR A 67 -8.46 4.81 10.80
C TYR A 67 -9.08 6.19 10.86
N GLN A 68 -9.12 6.96 9.77
CA GLN A 68 -9.46 8.38 9.79
C GLN A 68 -10.79 8.70 10.48
N SER A 69 -11.83 7.89 10.28
CA SER A 69 -13.14 8.07 10.92
C SER A 69 -13.35 7.19 12.16
N LEU A 70 -12.36 6.41 12.58
CA LEU A 70 -12.46 5.44 13.68
C LEU A 70 -13.11 6.04 14.94
N GLY A 71 -12.64 7.18 15.43
CA GLY A 71 -13.22 7.80 16.62
C GLY A 71 -14.63 8.37 16.44
N ALA A 72 -15.05 8.68 15.20
CA ALA A 72 -16.44 9.06 14.91
C ALA A 72 -17.37 7.83 14.84
N THR A 73 -16.82 6.66 14.51
CA THR A 73 -17.57 5.41 14.32
C THR A 73 -17.73 4.59 15.61
N LEU A 74 -16.98 4.91 16.68
CA LEU A 74 -17.04 4.16 17.95
C LEU A 74 -18.31 4.38 18.77
N ASP A 75 -19.37 3.71 18.36
CA ASP A 75 -20.61 3.58 19.10
C ASP A 75 -20.63 2.35 20.02
N HIS A 76 -21.63 2.26 20.92
CA HIS A 76 -21.94 1.09 21.76
C HIS A 76 -20.83 0.61 22.71
N ALA A 77 -19.75 1.39 22.86
CA ALA A 77 -18.55 1.00 23.58
C ALA A 77 -17.89 -0.28 23.03
N ALA A 78 -17.99 -0.50 21.71
CA ALA A 78 -17.36 -1.62 21.04
C ALA A 78 -15.83 -1.60 21.23
N PRO A 79 -15.19 -2.73 21.55
CA PRO A 79 -13.74 -2.83 21.58
C PRO A 79 -13.15 -2.64 20.18
N VAL A 80 -11.94 -2.09 20.13
CA VAL A 80 -11.13 -1.97 18.93
C VAL A 80 -10.00 -2.98 19.00
N TYR A 81 -10.08 -4.04 18.21
CA TYR A 81 -9.04 -5.04 18.12
C TYR A 81 -7.99 -4.64 17.08
N ALA A 82 -6.72 -4.80 17.42
CA ALA A 82 -5.61 -4.64 16.49
C ALA A 82 -4.48 -5.61 16.86
N ALA A 83 -3.61 -5.94 15.91
CA ALA A 83 -2.36 -6.61 16.23
C ALA A 83 -1.56 -5.76 17.25
N ALA A 84 -0.82 -6.42 18.14
CA ALA A 84 -0.15 -5.78 19.27
C ALA A 84 0.68 -4.54 18.87
N ASP A 85 1.44 -4.62 17.77
CA ASP A 85 2.33 -3.55 17.34
C ASP A 85 1.57 -2.43 16.59
N THR A 86 0.50 -2.75 15.86
CA THR A 86 -0.44 -1.71 15.34
C THR A 86 -1.07 -0.95 16.50
N ALA A 87 -1.51 -1.65 17.54
CA ALA A 87 -2.08 -1.02 18.73
C ALA A 87 -1.06 -0.12 19.45
N GLN A 88 0.20 -0.57 19.56
CA GLN A 88 1.27 0.15 20.22
C GLN A 88 1.60 1.49 19.54
N MET A 89 1.46 1.56 18.21
CA MET A 89 1.73 2.77 17.42
C MET A 89 0.55 3.75 17.36
N LEU A 90 -0.66 3.32 17.71
CA LEU A 90 -1.88 4.08 17.40
C LEU A 90 -1.90 5.48 18.06
N GLU A 91 -1.38 5.59 19.28
CA GLU A 91 -1.23 6.89 19.97
C GLU A 91 -0.30 7.84 19.21
N ASP A 92 0.84 7.35 18.72
CA ASP A 92 1.83 8.16 18.03
C ASP A 92 1.34 8.61 16.65
N VAL A 93 0.62 7.75 15.91
CA VAL A 93 0.05 8.12 14.59
C VAL A 93 -1.13 9.08 14.73
N PHE A 94 -1.95 8.97 15.79
CA PHE A 94 -2.96 9.98 16.10
C PHE A 94 -2.34 11.33 16.46
N ALA A 95 -1.29 11.33 17.28
CA ALA A 95 -0.59 12.55 17.63
C ALA A 95 0.06 13.22 16.41
N ALA A 96 0.63 12.44 15.48
CA ALA A 96 1.19 12.95 14.23
C ALA A 96 0.10 13.47 13.27
N GLY A 97 -1.06 12.83 13.23
CA GLY A 97 -2.16 13.21 12.33
C GLY A 97 -3.07 14.33 12.85
N ALA A 98 -3.09 14.60 14.16
CA ALA A 98 -4.06 15.52 14.78
C ALA A 98 -4.00 16.96 14.26
N ASP A 99 -2.81 17.43 13.84
CA ASP A 99 -2.63 18.78 13.33
C ASP A 99 -2.99 18.90 11.83
N HIS A 100 -3.12 17.77 11.12
CA HIS A 100 -3.28 17.72 9.66
C HIS A 100 -4.62 17.12 9.21
N TYR A 101 -5.26 16.31 10.06
CA TYR A 101 -6.47 15.58 9.75
C TYR A 101 -7.53 15.78 10.84
N GLU A 102 -8.80 15.74 10.44
CA GLU A 102 -9.94 15.86 11.36
C GLU A 102 -10.18 14.55 12.13
N LEU A 103 -9.24 14.19 13.01
CA LEU A 103 -9.36 13.03 13.89
C LEU A 103 -10.20 13.40 15.11
N SER A 104 -11.28 12.65 15.35
CA SER A 104 -12.18 12.85 16.49
C SER A 104 -12.03 11.72 17.51
N ASN A 105 -12.35 11.99 18.78
CA ASN A 105 -12.44 11.00 19.86
C ASN A 105 -11.26 10.01 20.00
N THR A 106 -10.03 10.41 19.61
CA THR A 106 -8.85 9.52 19.64
C THR A 106 -8.57 8.95 21.02
N ALA A 107 -8.79 9.72 22.10
CA ALA A 107 -8.68 9.21 23.47
C ALA A 107 -9.63 8.04 23.77
N ARG A 108 -10.88 8.12 23.28
CA ARG A 108 -11.87 7.03 23.44
C ARG A 108 -11.46 5.80 22.65
N VAL A 109 -10.89 5.98 21.45
CA VAL A 109 -10.33 4.87 20.67
C VAL A 109 -9.25 4.16 21.47
N LEU A 110 -8.29 4.91 22.02
CA LEU A 110 -7.19 4.34 22.83
C LEU A 110 -7.70 3.66 24.11
N GLU A 111 -8.78 4.16 24.73
CA GLU A 111 -9.42 3.51 25.88
C GLU A 111 -10.11 2.18 25.53
N GLN A 112 -10.57 2.02 24.28
CA GLN A 112 -11.25 0.82 23.78
C GLN A 112 -10.32 -0.13 23.01
N LEU A 113 -9.06 0.27 22.81
CA LEU A 113 -8.08 -0.48 22.05
C LEU A 113 -7.60 -1.71 22.83
N GLU A 114 -7.82 -2.88 22.25
CA GLU A 114 -7.43 -4.17 22.78
C GLU A 114 -6.43 -4.85 21.83
N PRO A 115 -5.14 -4.90 22.18
CA PRO A 115 -4.16 -5.64 21.38
C PRO A 115 -4.43 -7.14 21.46
N ILE A 116 -4.48 -7.80 20.31
CA ILE A 116 -4.69 -9.24 20.20
C ILE A 116 -3.57 -9.91 19.39
N ALA A 117 -3.29 -11.16 19.71
CA ALA A 117 -2.31 -12.01 19.01
C ALA A 117 -2.82 -13.45 18.79
N GLU A 118 -3.84 -13.84 19.54
CA GLU A 118 -4.44 -15.17 19.55
C GLU A 118 -5.95 -15.04 19.35
N TRP A 119 -6.64 -16.18 19.18
CA TRP A 119 -8.09 -16.23 19.10
C TRP A 119 -8.75 -15.46 20.25
N THR A 120 -9.47 -14.41 19.92
CA THR A 120 -10.17 -13.53 20.85
C THR A 120 -11.67 -13.63 20.61
N GLN A 121 -12.42 -13.96 21.64
CA GLN A 121 -13.88 -14.06 21.55
C GLN A 121 -14.49 -12.66 21.46
N VAL A 122 -15.22 -12.37 20.39
CA VAL A 122 -15.97 -11.10 20.23
C VAL A 122 -17.32 -11.21 20.96
N VAL A 123 -18.09 -12.23 20.59
CA VAL A 123 -19.36 -12.63 21.23
C VAL A 123 -19.47 -14.16 21.15
N PRO A 124 -20.31 -14.84 21.96
CA PRO A 124 -20.51 -16.28 21.80
C PRO A 124 -20.79 -16.68 20.34
N GLY A 125 -20.03 -17.63 19.81
CA GLY A 125 -20.13 -18.06 18.41
C GLY A 125 -19.36 -17.20 17.39
N LEU A 126 -18.69 -16.13 17.80
CA LEU A 126 -17.79 -15.34 16.93
C LEU A 126 -16.47 -15.02 17.63
N ARG A 127 -15.37 -15.49 17.06
CA ARG A 127 -14.00 -15.15 17.50
C ARG A 127 -13.16 -14.65 16.33
N VAL A 128 -12.10 -13.92 16.65
CA VAL A 128 -11.20 -13.31 15.67
C VAL A 128 -9.74 -13.55 16.06
N GLN A 129 -8.86 -13.76 15.08
CA GLN A 129 -7.42 -13.78 15.28
C GLN A 129 -6.72 -13.00 14.16
N PRO A 130 -5.70 -12.17 14.46
CA PRO A 130 -4.94 -11.49 13.43
C PRO A 130 -4.04 -12.47 12.67
N VAL A 131 -3.83 -12.23 11.38
CA VAL A 131 -2.92 -12.99 10.51
C VAL A 131 -1.95 -12.04 9.78
N PRO A 132 -0.72 -12.47 9.46
CA PRO A 132 0.28 -11.60 8.84
C PRO A 132 -0.19 -10.95 7.54
N ALA A 133 0.20 -9.68 7.31
CA ALA A 133 -0.14 -8.99 6.07
C ALA A 133 1.07 -8.38 5.32
N GLY A 134 2.21 -8.13 5.96
CA GLY A 134 3.45 -7.68 5.29
C GLY A 134 3.45 -6.28 4.64
N HIS A 135 2.30 -5.63 4.48
CA HIS A 135 2.16 -4.35 3.79
C HIS A 135 2.97 -3.21 4.45
N THR A 136 2.94 -3.16 5.77
CA THR A 136 3.63 -2.17 6.60
C THR A 136 3.96 -2.80 7.96
N PRO A 137 4.92 -2.28 8.75
CA PRO A 137 5.23 -2.83 10.07
C PRO A 137 3.98 -2.94 10.95
N GLY A 138 3.76 -4.10 11.57
CA GLY A 138 2.58 -4.39 12.40
C GLY A 138 1.28 -4.73 11.66
N ALA A 139 1.24 -4.61 10.33
CA ALA A 139 0.03 -4.87 9.55
C ALA A 139 -0.48 -6.31 9.70
N ALA A 140 -1.78 -6.45 9.88
CA ALA A 140 -2.45 -7.74 9.97
C ALA A 140 -3.80 -7.74 9.24
N GLY A 141 -4.12 -8.87 8.62
CA GLY A 141 -5.49 -9.24 8.32
C GLY A 141 -6.17 -9.87 9.53
N PHE A 142 -7.46 -10.20 9.41
CA PHE A 142 -8.22 -10.86 10.47
C PHE A 142 -8.95 -12.09 9.95
N LEU A 143 -8.73 -13.21 10.62
CA LEU A 143 -9.50 -14.43 10.44
C LEU A 143 -10.62 -14.48 11.48
N PHE A 144 -11.85 -14.52 11.02
CA PHE A 144 -13.04 -14.71 11.84
C PHE A 144 -13.50 -16.16 11.75
N ASP A 145 -13.81 -16.73 12.91
CA ASP A 145 -14.44 -18.04 13.02
C ASP A 145 -15.83 -17.87 13.62
N VAL A 146 -16.83 -18.28 12.85
CA VAL A 146 -18.25 -18.12 13.12
C VAL A 146 -18.87 -19.49 13.34
N THR A 147 -19.38 -19.75 14.54
CA THR A 147 -19.91 -21.06 14.96
C THR A 147 -21.35 -20.92 15.44
N ASP A 148 -22.28 -21.63 14.78
CA ASP A 148 -23.69 -21.78 15.14
C ASP A 148 -24.02 -23.29 15.24
N GLY A 149 -23.99 -23.82 16.47
CA GLY A 149 -24.16 -25.26 16.70
C GLY A 149 -23.02 -26.08 16.07
N ASP A 150 -23.37 -26.98 15.14
CA ASP A 150 -22.41 -27.82 14.40
C ASP A 150 -21.94 -27.16 13.08
N GLU A 151 -22.40 -25.94 12.80
CA GLU A 151 -22.01 -25.18 11.62
C GLU A 151 -20.90 -24.20 11.95
N GLN A 152 -19.73 -24.40 11.33
CA GLN A 152 -18.58 -23.50 11.39
C GLN A 152 -18.34 -22.85 10.03
N ARG A 153 -18.05 -21.55 10.03
CA ARG A 153 -17.69 -20.74 8.86
C ARG A 153 -16.50 -19.84 9.14
N THR A 154 -15.62 -19.71 8.15
CA THR A 154 -14.42 -18.89 8.25
C THR A 154 -14.48 -17.70 7.30
N ILE A 155 -14.18 -16.51 7.81
CA ILE A 155 -14.09 -15.27 7.02
C ILE A 155 -12.68 -14.70 7.18
N LEU A 156 -11.94 -14.51 6.09
CA LEU A 156 -10.65 -13.85 6.11
C LEU A 156 -10.79 -12.44 5.52
N VAL A 157 -10.41 -11.42 6.28
CA VAL A 157 -10.26 -10.05 5.78
C VAL A 157 -8.78 -9.71 5.72
N THR A 158 -8.26 -9.48 4.52
CA THR A 158 -6.82 -9.31 4.29
C THR A 158 -6.27 -7.99 4.82
N GLY A 159 -7.08 -6.93 4.82
CA GLY A 159 -6.54 -5.56 4.86
C GLY A 159 -5.59 -5.33 3.69
N ASP A 160 -4.79 -4.27 3.76
CA ASP A 160 -3.71 -4.13 2.80
C ASP A 160 -2.62 -5.15 3.10
N PHE A 161 -2.26 -5.92 2.07
CA PHE A 161 -1.38 -7.07 2.25
C PHE A 161 -0.37 -7.23 1.12
N THR A 162 0.64 -8.04 1.37
CA THR A 162 1.57 -8.59 0.40
C THR A 162 2.16 -9.88 0.97
N ASN A 163 2.76 -10.72 0.12
CA ASN A 163 3.49 -11.91 0.57
C ASN A 163 4.92 -11.55 1.05
N ARG A 164 5.36 -10.31 0.81
CA ARG A 164 6.64 -9.80 1.29
C ARG A 164 6.58 -9.45 2.78
N ARG A 165 7.75 -9.43 3.42
CA ARG A 165 7.93 -8.85 4.74
C ARG A 165 7.93 -7.32 4.69
N ALA A 166 7.69 -6.69 5.84
CA ALA A 166 7.95 -5.27 6.05
C ALA A 166 8.64 -5.03 7.40
N ALA A 167 9.91 -4.66 7.36
CA ALA A 167 10.76 -4.39 8.52
C ALA A 167 10.80 -5.54 9.55
N GLY A 168 10.89 -6.78 9.06
CA GLY A 168 10.87 -7.98 9.88
C GLY A 168 9.47 -8.49 10.23
N TYR A 169 8.40 -7.80 9.87
CA TYR A 169 7.05 -8.35 10.00
C TYR A 169 6.74 -9.32 8.85
N PRO A 170 6.15 -10.50 9.14
CA PRO A 170 5.85 -11.49 8.11
C PRO A 170 4.83 -11.00 7.09
N GLY A 171 4.99 -11.46 5.85
CA GLY A 171 3.98 -11.32 4.80
C GLY A 171 2.85 -12.33 4.93
N PHE A 172 1.78 -12.10 4.19
CA PHE A 172 0.66 -13.02 4.11
C PHE A 172 1.06 -14.32 3.40
N ASP A 173 0.69 -15.46 4.00
CA ASP A 173 0.85 -16.79 3.41
C ASP A 173 -0.54 -17.43 3.23
N PRO A 174 -0.95 -17.76 2.00
CA PRO A 174 -2.24 -18.40 1.75
C PRO A 174 -2.29 -19.87 2.17
N ASP A 175 -1.17 -20.51 2.56
CA ASP A 175 -1.16 -21.90 3.09
C ASP A 175 -1.62 -21.93 4.57
N LEU A 176 -2.85 -21.50 4.79
CA LEU A 176 -3.45 -21.48 6.12
C LEU A 176 -3.93 -22.89 6.52
N PRO A 177 -3.81 -23.27 7.81
CA PRO A 177 -4.26 -24.57 8.30
C PRO A 177 -5.79 -24.67 8.46
N VAL A 178 -6.54 -23.79 7.79
CA VAL A 178 -8.01 -23.66 7.86
C VAL A 178 -8.57 -23.40 6.46
N ASP A 179 -9.76 -23.94 6.20
CA ASP A 179 -10.51 -23.59 4.99
C ASP A 179 -11.15 -22.20 5.16
N VAL A 180 -11.02 -21.33 4.16
CA VAL A 180 -11.62 -19.99 4.14
C VAL A 180 -12.88 -20.00 3.27
N ASP A 181 -14.06 -19.79 3.87
CA ASP A 181 -15.32 -19.76 3.09
C ASP A 181 -15.52 -18.40 2.39
N ILE A 182 -15.21 -17.30 3.09
CA ILE A 182 -15.40 -15.93 2.59
C ILE A 182 -14.06 -15.20 2.69
N LEU A 183 -13.59 -14.66 1.57
CA LEU A 183 -12.39 -13.84 1.50
C LEU A 183 -12.76 -12.39 1.17
N VAL A 184 -12.43 -11.45 2.05
CA VAL A 184 -12.47 -10.01 1.77
C VAL A 184 -11.06 -9.57 1.39
N LEU A 185 -10.89 -9.27 0.11
CA LEU A 185 -9.61 -9.12 -0.57
C LEU A 185 -9.38 -7.67 -1.00
N THR A 186 -8.35 -7.02 -0.43
CA THR A 186 -7.80 -5.79 -1.00
C THR A 186 -7.25 -6.09 -2.39
N ALA A 187 -7.76 -5.38 -3.40
CA ALA A 187 -7.36 -5.55 -4.79
C ALA A 187 -6.49 -4.40 -5.33
N ALA A 188 -5.98 -3.54 -4.45
CA ALA A 188 -4.88 -2.64 -4.78
C ALA A 188 -3.68 -3.48 -5.27
N THR A 189 -2.98 -3.04 -6.32
CA THR A 189 -1.85 -3.78 -6.88
C THR A 189 -0.69 -2.86 -7.24
N SER A 190 0.53 -3.41 -7.17
CA SER A 190 1.77 -2.70 -7.51
C SER A 190 2.83 -3.65 -8.05
N GLU A 191 3.03 -3.65 -9.37
CA GLU A 191 4.06 -4.47 -10.03
C GLU A 191 5.47 -3.86 -9.88
N ALA A 192 5.55 -2.54 -9.69
CA ALA A 192 6.81 -1.80 -9.71
C ALA A 192 7.47 -1.67 -8.32
N TYR A 193 6.88 -2.23 -7.25
CA TYR A 193 7.35 -2.01 -5.88
C TYR A 193 8.82 -2.43 -5.68
N GLU A 194 9.14 -3.71 -5.87
CA GLU A 194 10.48 -4.27 -5.66
C GLU A 194 11.58 -3.58 -6.48
N PRO A 195 11.43 -3.36 -7.81
CA PRO A 195 12.44 -2.64 -8.57
C PRO A 195 12.58 -1.18 -8.12
N THR A 196 11.49 -0.52 -7.74
CA THR A 196 11.52 0.88 -7.27
C THR A 196 12.16 1.01 -5.89
N LEU A 197 11.84 0.10 -4.97
CA LEU A 197 12.46 0.01 -3.64
C LEU A 197 13.96 -0.23 -3.77
N THR A 198 14.35 -1.20 -4.61
CA THR A 198 15.75 -1.51 -4.90
C THR A 198 16.48 -0.28 -5.45
N ASP A 199 15.87 0.44 -6.39
CA ASP A 199 16.47 1.64 -6.97
C ASP A 199 16.57 2.79 -5.97
N ALA A 200 15.60 2.95 -5.06
CA ALA A 200 15.65 3.94 -3.99
C ALA A 200 16.80 3.65 -3.01
N VAL A 201 16.90 2.41 -2.52
CA VAL A 201 17.98 1.96 -1.62
C VAL A 201 19.35 2.13 -2.29
N ALA A 202 19.48 1.70 -3.54
CA ALA A 202 20.72 1.86 -4.29
C ALA A 202 21.11 3.33 -4.45
N THR A 203 20.14 4.20 -4.77
CA THR A 203 20.39 5.63 -4.94
C THR A 203 20.84 6.26 -3.62
N ILE A 204 20.18 5.96 -2.50
CA ILE A 204 20.62 6.46 -1.18
C ILE A 204 22.07 6.04 -0.91
N CYS A 205 22.39 4.75 -1.05
CA CYS A 205 23.73 4.23 -0.82
C CYS A 205 24.78 4.86 -1.75
N GLU A 206 24.49 5.02 -3.05
CA GLU A 206 25.40 5.67 -4.01
C GLU A 206 25.71 7.11 -3.62
N ARG A 207 24.67 7.86 -3.23
CA ARG A 207 24.79 9.28 -2.90
C ARG A 207 25.56 9.49 -1.60
N VAL A 208 25.32 8.64 -0.58
CA VAL A 208 26.12 8.66 0.64
C VAL A 208 27.58 8.32 0.34
N ARG A 209 27.86 7.28 -0.47
CA ARG A 209 29.24 6.91 -0.86
C ARG A 209 29.94 7.97 -1.71
N ALA A 210 29.18 8.80 -2.42
CA ALA A 210 29.71 9.96 -3.12
C ALA A 210 30.05 11.14 -2.18
N GLY A 211 29.80 11.01 -0.88
CA GLY A 211 30.04 12.05 0.14
C GLY A 211 28.94 13.13 0.17
N SER A 212 27.72 12.78 -0.23
CA SER A 212 26.58 13.69 -0.16
C SER A 212 25.94 13.62 1.22
N THR A 213 25.51 14.78 1.74
CA THR A 213 24.50 14.83 2.80
C THR A 213 23.16 14.37 2.21
N VAL A 214 22.67 13.19 2.62
CA VAL A 214 21.42 12.64 2.07
C VAL A 214 20.27 12.82 3.05
N LEU A 215 19.21 13.48 2.61
CA LEU A 215 17.91 13.50 3.28
C LEU A 215 16.95 12.59 2.51
N ALA A 216 16.46 11.53 3.14
CA ALA A 216 15.37 10.73 2.62
C ALA A 216 14.05 11.11 3.31
N THR A 217 13.03 11.47 2.55
CA THR A 217 11.72 11.84 3.08
C THR A 217 10.69 10.75 2.81
N ALA A 218 9.93 10.35 3.83
CA ALA A 218 8.99 9.23 3.78
C ALA A 218 7.86 9.39 4.81
N SER A 219 6.80 8.58 4.70
CA SER A 219 5.84 8.43 5.80
C SER A 219 6.52 7.77 7.01
N GLY A 220 5.87 7.81 8.18
CA GLY A 220 6.43 7.23 9.42
C GLY A 220 6.87 5.77 9.23
N LEU A 221 5.98 4.94 8.71
CA LEU A 221 6.20 3.50 8.55
C LEU A 221 7.14 3.16 7.38
N THR A 222 7.02 3.85 6.24
CA THR A 222 7.96 3.68 5.11
C THR A 222 9.37 4.12 5.50
N GLY A 223 9.50 5.22 6.27
CA GLY A 223 10.78 5.68 6.78
C GLY A 223 11.42 4.68 7.75
N LEU A 224 10.61 4.04 8.60
CA LEU A 224 11.07 2.98 9.49
C LEU A 224 11.56 1.76 8.71
N GLN A 225 10.79 1.31 7.70
CA GLN A 225 11.20 0.23 6.80
C GLN A 225 12.51 0.58 6.09
N MET A 226 12.66 1.80 5.59
CA MET A 226 13.89 2.24 4.94
C MET A 226 15.10 2.22 5.89
N GLY A 227 14.92 2.64 7.15
CA GLY A 227 15.94 2.53 8.19
C GLY A 227 16.36 1.09 8.46
N TYR A 228 15.39 0.18 8.57
CA TYR A 228 15.62 -1.26 8.73
C TYR A 228 16.45 -1.84 7.56
N LEU A 229 16.03 -1.57 6.32
CA LEU A 229 16.68 -2.08 5.12
C LEU A 229 18.11 -1.57 4.96
N LEU A 230 18.32 -0.26 5.10
CA LEU A 230 19.65 0.34 4.94
C LEU A 230 20.62 -0.13 6.04
N GLY A 231 20.15 -0.21 7.29
CA GLY A 231 20.98 -0.62 8.42
C GLY A 231 21.46 -2.06 8.30
N HIS A 232 20.55 -2.98 7.97
CA HIS A 232 20.90 -4.39 7.75
C HIS A 232 21.65 -4.64 6.44
N LEU A 233 21.39 -3.89 5.37
CA LEU A 233 22.18 -3.99 4.14
C LEU A 233 23.63 -3.56 4.37
N ALA A 234 23.85 -2.47 5.11
CA ALA A 234 25.20 -2.02 5.47
C ALA A 234 25.92 -3.05 6.33
N ASP A 235 25.25 -3.60 7.36
CA ASP A 235 25.78 -4.65 8.23
C ASP A 235 26.13 -5.93 7.46
N HIS A 236 25.24 -6.40 6.59
CA HIS A 236 25.47 -7.59 5.75
C HIS A 236 26.68 -7.45 4.82
N ARG A 237 27.10 -6.22 4.53
CA ARG A 237 28.22 -5.90 3.63
C ARG A 237 29.49 -5.48 4.36
N ASP A 238 29.50 -5.53 5.70
CA ASP A 238 30.57 -4.99 6.55
C ASP A 238 30.90 -3.51 6.21
N GLU A 239 29.88 -2.72 5.85
CA GLU A 239 30.01 -1.31 5.50
C GLU A 239 29.52 -0.41 6.64
N THR A 240 30.15 0.75 6.81
CA THR A 240 29.65 1.78 7.73
C THR A 240 28.76 2.75 6.95
N LEU A 241 27.48 2.80 7.31
CA LEU A 241 26.50 3.73 6.77
C LEU A 241 25.73 4.38 7.93
N PRO A 242 26.15 5.55 8.42
CA PRO A 242 25.43 6.26 9.47
C PRO A 242 24.00 6.59 9.02
N ILE A 243 23.00 6.12 9.77
CA ILE A 243 21.58 6.37 9.49
C ILE A 243 20.97 7.07 10.70
N THR A 244 20.37 8.23 10.49
CA THR A 244 19.65 8.97 11.54
C THR A 244 18.17 9.02 11.20
N LEU A 245 17.33 8.38 12.02
CA LEU A 245 15.87 8.53 11.94
C LEU A 245 15.46 9.76 12.74
N VAL A 246 14.53 10.56 12.23
CA VAL A 246 14.14 11.84 12.85
C VAL A 246 12.63 11.97 12.97
N GLY A 247 12.19 12.61 14.05
CA GLY A 247 10.79 13.00 14.24
C GLY A 247 9.88 11.78 14.40
N HIS A 248 8.77 11.75 13.67
CA HIS A 248 7.79 10.65 13.80
C HIS A 248 8.37 9.28 13.44
N VAL A 249 9.27 9.21 12.44
CA VAL A 249 9.96 7.95 12.07
C VAL A 249 10.76 7.41 13.26
N ALA A 250 11.50 8.29 13.96
CA ALA A 250 12.26 7.92 15.15
C ALA A 250 11.35 7.52 16.33
N LYS A 251 10.22 8.22 16.52
CA LYS A 251 9.23 7.85 17.55
C LYS A 251 8.70 6.43 17.33
N LEU A 252 8.33 6.08 16.10
CA LEU A 252 7.86 4.73 15.78
C LEU A 252 8.97 3.68 15.94
N TYR A 253 10.20 4.00 15.55
CA TYR A 253 11.36 3.13 15.73
C TYR A 253 11.60 2.79 17.21
N ASP A 254 11.59 3.81 18.08
CA ASP A 254 11.74 3.64 19.53
C ASP A 254 10.52 2.93 20.13
N ARG A 255 9.30 3.28 19.69
CA ARG A 255 8.05 2.69 20.18
C ARG A 255 7.98 1.18 19.94
N LEU A 256 8.45 0.73 18.79
CA LEU A 256 8.51 -0.68 18.40
C LEU A 256 9.83 -1.36 18.82
N ASP A 257 10.61 -0.75 19.70
CA ASP A 257 11.84 -1.31 20.28
C ASP A 257 12.84 -1.86 19.25
N TYR A 258 13.04 -1.16 18.12
CA TYR A 258 14.02 -1.58 17.11
C TYR A 258 15.47 -1.34 17.58
N THR A 259 16.36 -2.26 17.20
CA THR A 259 17.82 -2.18 17.45
C THR A 259 18.63 -2.54 16.20
N VAL A 260 18.34 -1.85 15.10
CA VAL A 260 18.98 -2.06 13.79
C VAL A 260 20.41 -1.52 13.80
N PRO A 261 21.39 -2.25 13.23
CA PRO A 261 22.77 -1.77 13.08
C PRO A 261 22.86 -0.44 12.33
N ASN A 262 23.81 0.40 12.74
CA ASN A 262 24.10 1.71 12.12
C ASN A 262 22.99 2.77 12.22
N VAL A 263 21.87 2.47 12.88
CA VAL A 263 20.73 3.38 13.03
C VAL A 263 20.78 4.10 14.39
N GLN A 264 20.55 5.41 14.36
CA GLN A 264 20.30 6.26 15.53
C GLN A 264 18.94 6.94 15.41
N ALA A 265 18.18 6.97 16.50
CA ALA A 265 16.89 7.66 16.55
C ALA A 265 17.03 9.03 17.23
N ALA A 266 16.45 10.06 16.61
CA ALA A 266 16.30 11.40 17.14
C ALA A 266 14.82 11.83 17.07
N PRO A 267 13.97 11.41 18.05
CA PRO A 267 12.55 11.76 18.10
C PRO A 267 12.29 13.28 18.11
N GLU A 268 13.24 14.03 18.66
CA GLU A 268 13.22 15.49 18.74
C GLU A 268 14.61 16.05 18.40
N PHE A 269 14.64 17.21 17.75
CA PHE A 269 15.88 17.93 17.42
C PHE A 269 15.62 19.44 17.34
N VAL A 270 16.61 20.22 17.78
CA VAL A 270 16.55 21.69 17.79
C VAL A 270 17.18 22.26 16.52
N ASP A 271 18.44 21.90 16.26
CA ASP A 271 19.18 22.34 15.08
C ASP A 271 19.17 21.23 14.02
N PRO A 272 18.62 21.47 12.81
CA PRO A 272 18.66 20.49 11.71
C PRO A 272 20.07 19.99 11.38
N THR A 273 21.10 20.82 11.60
CA THR A 273 22.48 20.44 11.30
C THR A 273 23.05 19.39 12.26
N ASP A 274 22.45 19.20 13.45
CA ASP A 274 22.88 18.18 14.41
C ASP A 274 22.52 16.75 13.94
N VAL A 275 21.54 16.62 13.06
CA VAL A 275 21.00 15.33 12.58
C VAL A 275 21.29 15.06 11.10
N LEU A 276 21.92 16.01 10.39
CA LEU A 276 22.37 15.90 9.00
C LEU A 276 23.88 15.61 8.95
N ALA A 277 24.29 14.54 8.27
CA ALA A 277 25.69 14.15 8.14
C ALA A 277 26.12 14.04 6.66
N ALA A 278 27.31 14.53 6.33
CA ALA A 278 27.86 14.58 4.96
C ALA A 278 28.29 13.20 4.40
N ASP A 279 28.26 12.17 5.22
CA ASP A 279 28.57 10.78 4.90
C ASP A 279 27.51 9.81 5.48
N GLY A 280 26.30 10.32 5.72
CA GLY A 280 25.18 9.56 6.25
C GLY A 280 23.87 9.90 5.56
N VAL A 281 22.82 9.19 5.98
CA VAL A 281 21.45 9.44 5.56
C VAL A 281 20.59 9.80 6.75
N THR A 282 19.83 10.88 6.61
CA THR A 282 18.81 11.29 7.57
C THR A 282 17.44 10.94 6.98
N ILE A 283 16.61 10.22 7.73
CA ILE A 283 15.27 9.80 7.28
C ILE A 283 14.22 10.50 8.14
N ALA A 284 13.32 11.25 7.50
CA ALA A 284 12.29 12.04 8.19
C ALA A 284 10.98 12.05 7.42
N GLY A 285 9.89 12.38 8.10
CA GLY A 285 8.58 12.60 7.49
C GLY A 285 8.09 14.05 7.57
N PRO A 286 7.08 14.39 6.75
CA PRO A 286 6.40 13.51 5.79
C PRO A 286 7.17 13.31 4.46
N GLU A 287 6.56 12.56 3.54
CA GLU A 287 7.12 12.14 2.23
C GLU A 287 7.55 13.29 1.33
N VAL A 288 6.77 14.37 1.32
CA VAL A 288 7.08 15.61 0.61
C VAL A 288 7.45 16.65 1.66
N PRO A 289 8.63 17.30 1.59
CA PRO A 289 9.13 18.17 2.64
C PRO A 289 8.48 19.57 2.60
N VAL A 290 7.17 19.63 2.83
CA VAL A 290 6.37 20.88 2.88
C VAL A 290 5.91 21.24 4.29
N ASP A 291 6.04 20.34 5.25
CA ASP A 291 5.84 20.61 6.66
C ASP A 291 6.72 19.72 7.56
N GLY A 292 6.54 19.85 8.88
CA GLY A 292 7.07 18.91 9.86
C GLY A 292 8.59 18.88 9.96
N SER A 293 9.14 17.68 10.18
CA SER A 293 10.59 17.50 10.29
C SER A 293 11.27 17.54 8.92
N ALA A 294 10.62 16.99 7.90
CA ALA A 294 11.12 16.97 6.53
C ALA A 294 11.31 18.39 5.96
N GLU A 295 10.38 19.31 6.16
CA GLU A 295 10.52 20.72 5.72
C GLU A 295 11.76 21.38 6.35
N ARG A 296 11.87 21.35 7.68
CA ARG A 296 13.00 21.98 8.41
C ARG A 296 14.36 21.44 7.96
N LEU A 297 14.44 20.13 7.71
CA LEU A 297 15.66 19.49 7.22
C LEU A 297 15.93 19.87 5.76
N PHE A 298 14.89 19.90 4.92
CA PHE A 298 15.02 20.25 3.52
C PHE A 298 15.44 21.70 3.32
N GLU A 299 14.87 22.65 4.06
CA GLU A 299 15.29 24.07 4.05
C GLU A 299 16.78 24.25 4.35
N THR A 300 17.36 23.34 5.14
CA THR A 300 18.79 23.39 5.49
C THR A 300 19.68 22.94 4.35
N ILE A 301 19.21 22.00 3.51
CA ILE A 301 20.00 21.41 2.42
C ILE A 301 19.61 21.91 1.02
N SER A 302 18.48 22.61 0.87
CA SER A 302 17.89 22.92 -0.44
C SER A 302 18.80 23.73 -1.36
N ASP A 303 19.64 24.59 -0.76
CA ASP A 303 20.60 25.46 -1.45
C ASP A 303 22.02 24.85 -1.56
N ASP A 304 22.24 23.64 -1.04
CA ASP A 304 23.53 22.95 -1.08
C ASP A 304 23.62 22.02 -2.31
N PRO A 305 24.42 22.34 -3.34
CA PRO A 305 24.60 21.48 -4.51
C PRO A 305 25.33 20.15 -4.18
N GLY A 306 25.96 20.04 -3.01
CA GLY A 306 26.55 18.81 -2.50
C GLY A 306 25.56 17.88 -1.80
N ALA A 307 24.36 18.36 -1.46
CA ALA A 307 23.34 17.57 -0.79
C ALA A 307 22.42 16.84 -1.78
N THR A 308 21.70 15.84 -1.27
CA THR A 308 20.72 15.06 -2.02
C THR A 308 19.43 14.91 -1.22
N LEU A 309 18.30 15.22 -1.85
CA LEU A 309 16.95 14.86 -1.39
C LEU A 309 16.48 13.59 -2.13
N VAL A 310 16.01 12.60 -1.39
CA VAL A 310 15.35 11.39 -1.93
C VAL A 310 13.93 11.30 -1.36
N GLN A 311 12.92 11.48 -2.19
CA GLN A 311 11.51 11.44 -1.79
C GLN A 311 10.90 10.06 -2.04
N LEU A 312 10.40 9.42 -0.99
CA LEU A 312 9.70 8.13 -1.03
C LEU A 312 8.20 8.39 -0.86
N ILE A 313 7.45 8.35 -1.96
CA ILE A 313 6.07 8.81 -2.02
C ILE A 313 5.10 7.62 -2.16
N ASN A 314 4.12 7.50 -1.29
CA ASN A 314 3.12 6.43 -1.31
C ASN A 314 1.82 6.81 -2.04
N GLY A 315 1.55 8.11 -2.26
CA GLY A 315 0.43 8.57 -3.08
C GLY A 315 0.00 10.03 -2.87
N GLY A 316 -0.81 10.57 -3.78
CA GLY A 316 -1.58 11.81 -3.59
C GLY A 316 -0.82 13.15 -3.58
N SER A 317 0.50 13.15 -3.35
CA SER A 317 1.29 14.37 -3.19
C SER A 317 2.25 14.62 -4.35
N SER A 318 2.42 15.90 -4.72
CA SER A 318 3.36 16.29 -5.76
C SER A 318 4.78 16.43 -5.18
N PRO A 319 5.79 15.75 -5.75
CA PRO A 319 7.17 15.86 -5.29
C PRO A 319 7.76 17.26 -5.51
N VAL A 320 8.74 17.60 -4.68
CA VAL A 320 9.66 18.70 -4.97
C VAL A 320 10.55 18.31 -6.14
N THR A 321 10.45 19.04 -7.25
CA THR A 321 11.18 18.76 -8.49
C THR A 321 12.31 19.75 -8.78
N SER A 322 12.41 20.86 -8.03
CA SER A 322 13.43 21.88 -8.23
C SER A 322 14.01 22.39 -6.91
N ALA A 323 15.33 22.25 -6.76
CA ALA A 323 16.16 22.81 -5.69
C ALA A 323 17.61 22.94 -6.22
N ALA A 324 18.52 23.55 -5.45
CA ALA A 324 19.94 23.54 -5.82
C ALA A 324 20.60 22.19 -5.49
N CYS A 325 20.13 21.51 -4.45
CA CYS A 325 20.50 20.12 -4.16
C CYS A 325 19.98 19.15 -5.24
N THR A 326 20.57 17.94 -5.27
CA THR A 326 20.12 16.88 -6.18
C THR A 326 18.82 16.28 -5.68
N THR A 327 17.77 16.17 -6.50
CA THR A 327 16.49 15.59 -6.11
C THR A 327 16.22 14.26 -6.83
N HIS A 328 15.75 13.27 -6.07
CA HIS A 328 15.23 11.99 -6.57
C HIS A 328 13.83 11.76 -6.01
N GLN A 329 12.99 11.05 -6.75
CA GLN A 329 11.65 10.67 -6.32
C GLN A 329 11.37 9.22 -6.70
N PHE A 330 10.73 8.49 -5.79
CA PHE A 330 10.34 7.09 -5.95
C PHE A 330 8.91 6.91 -5.43
N SER A 331 8.04 6.35 -6.27
CA SER A 331 6.67 6.00 -5.85
C SER A 331 6.66 4.61 -5.24
N LEU A 332 6.55 4.51 -3.92
CA LEU A 332 6.55 3.24 -3.18
C LEU A 332 5.16 2.91 -2.67
N SER A 333 4.50 1.96 -3.32
CA SER A 333 3.21 1.44 -2.93
C SER A 333 3.34 -0.08 -2.72
N ASN A 334 3.38 -0.53 -1.46
CA ASN A 334 3.64 -1.93 -1.10
C ASN A 334 2.36 -2.78 -1.16
N HIS A 335 1.82 -2.94 -2.36
CA HIS A 335 0.67 -3.80 -2.63
C HIS A 335 1.12 -5.08 -3.37
N PRO A 336 0.28 -6.12 -3.40
CA PRO A 336 0.61 -7.35 -4.11
C PRO A 336 0.60 -7.11 -5.63
N THR A 337 1.17 -8.04 -6.39
CA THR A 337 0.98 -8.03 -7.85
C THR A 337 -0.38 -8.65 -8.20
N PRO A 338 -0.92 -8.43 -9.42
CA PRO A 338 -2.11 -9.14 -9.87
C PRO A 338 -1.99 -10.67 -9.78
N GLU A 339 -0.82 -11.22 -10.06
CA GLU A 339 -0.54 -12.67 -9.96
C GLU A 339 -0.56 -13.15 -8.51
N THR A 340 -0.14 -12.30 -7.57
CA THR A 340 -0.19 -12.61 -6.14
C THR A 340 -1.64 -12.69 -5.68
N LEU A 341 -2.51 -11.78 -6.13
CA LEU A 341 -3.95 -11.85 -5.85
C LEU A 341 -4.56 -13.16 -6.37
N ASP A 342 -4.21 -13.54 -7.61
CA ASP A 342 -4.69 -14.77 -8.23
C ASP A 342 -4.23 -16.01 -7.44
N GLY A 343 -2.96 -16.06 -7.06
CA GLY A 343 -2.41 -17.15 -6.26
C GLY A 343 -3.05 -17.28 -4.87
N VAL A 344 -3.41 -16.16 -4.23
CA VAL A 344 -4.13 -16.17 -2.94
C VAL A 344 -5.53 -16.73 -3.11
N VAL A 345 -6.29 -16.28 -4.10
CA VAL A 345 -7.66 -16.77 -4.31
C VAL A 345 -7.65 -18.24 -4.73
N GLU A 346 -6.73 -18.66 -5.60
CA GLU A 346 -6.58 -20.06 -6.00
C GLU A 346 -6.15 -20.94 -4.83
N GLY A 347 -5.18 -20.49 -4.03
CA GLY A 347 -4.66 -21.23 -2.88
C GLY A 347 -5.71 -21.45 -1.78
N LEU A 348 -6.49 -20.41 -1.46
CA LEU A 348 -7.54 -20.49 -0.45
C LEU A 348 -8.84 -21.11 -0.98
N SER A 349 -9.08 -21.05 -2.30
CA SER A 349 -10.29 -21.55 -2.96
C SER A 349 -11.62 -21.17 -2.26
N PRO A 350 -11.84 -19.88 -1.93
CA PRO A 350 -12.99 -19.47 -1.13
C PRO A 350 -14.31 -19.58 -1.92
N VAL A 351 -15.43 -19.71 -1.21
CA VAL A 351 -16.77 -19.68 -1.81
C VAL A 351 -17.10 -18.27 -2.29
N HIS A 352 -16.82 -17.27 -1.46
CA HIS A 352 -17.04 -15.86 -1.77
C HIS A 352 -15.73 -15.08 -1.77
N VAL A 353 -15.59 -14.16 -2.72
CA VAL A 353 -14.54 -13.14 -2.72
C VAL A 353 -15.20 -11.76 -2.76
N VAL A 354 -14.94 -10.92 -1.78
CA VAL A 354 -15.39 -9.52 -1.74
C VAL A 354 -14.20 -8.64 -2.07
N ILE A 355 -14.29 -7.83 -3.12
CA ILE A 355 -13.22 -6.94 -3.57
C ILE A 355 -13.29 -5.61 -2.81
N THR A 356 -12.20 -5.20 -2.17
CA THR A 356 -12.01 -3.89 -1.51
C THR A 356 -10.87 -3.10 -2.17
N HIS A 357 -10.73 -1.83 -1.81
CA HIS A 357 -9.61 -0.96 -2.20
C HIS A 357 -9.42 -0.77 -3.74
N GLN A 358 -10.47 -1.00 -4.53
CA GLN A 358 -10.55 -0.75 -5.97
C GLN A 358 -11.97 -0.33 -6.35
N GLN A 359 -12.16 0.32 -7.50
CA GLN A 359 -13.50 0.71 -7.96
C GLN A 359 -13.65 0.64 -9.48
N GLY A 360 -14.90 0.61 -9.95
CA GLY A 360 -15.23 0.71 -11.36
C GLY A 360 -14.60 -0.40 -12.20
N ALA A 361 -13.95 -0.03 -13.31
CA ALA A 361 -13.32 -1.01 -14.21
C ALA A 361 -12.25 -1.87 -13.53
N ALA A 362 -11.49 -1.29 -12.58
CA ALA A 362 -10.42 -1.99 -11.87
C ALA A 362 -10.95 -3.06 -10.90
N ALA A 363 -12.14 -2.87 -10.32
CA ALA A 363 -12.81 -3.90 -9.53
C ALA A 363 -13.59 -4.89 -10.41
N ASN A 364 -14.24 -4.40 -11.48
CA ASN A 364 -15.09 -5.22 -12.35
C ASN A 364 -14.33 -6.31 -13.10
N GLN A 365 -13.03 -6.17 -13.32
CA GLN A 365 -12.21 -7.20 -13.98
C GLN A 365 -12.17 -8.53 -13.22
N TYR A 366 -12.47 -8.54 -11.91
CA TYR A 366 -12.48 -9.76 -11.10
C TYR A 366 -13.81 -10.53 -11.19
N LYS A 367 -14.87 -9.93 -11.78
CA LYS A 367 -16.16 -10.61 -11.96
C LYS A 367 -15.99 -11.83 -12.87
N ASP A 368 -16.47 -12.98 -12.41
CA ASP A 368 -16.33 -14.29 -13.07
C ASP A 368 -14.88 -14.77 -13.33
N LYS A 369 -13.87 -14.10 -12.75
CA LYS A 369 -12.45 -14.47 -12.91
C LYS A 369 -12.12 -15.80 -12.22
N TYR A 370 -12.66 -16.00 -11.02
CA TYR A 370 -12.34 -17.14 -10.16
C TYR A 370 -13.46 -18.19 -10.13
N ASP A 371 -13.16 -19.37 -9.57
CA ASP A 371 -14.15 -20.38 -9.21
C ASP A 371 -14.83 -20.07 -7.86
N SER A 372 -15.21 -18.80 -7.70
CA SER A 372 -15.81 -18.21 -6.50
C SER A 372 -16.91 -17.22 -6.87
N PHE A 373 -17.81 -16.92 -5.94
CA PHE A 373 -18.77 -15.83 -6.04
C PHE A 373 -18.09 -14.49 -5.73
N VAL A 374 -17.72 -13.76 -6.78
CA VAL A 374 -17.00 -12.48 -6.66
C VAL A 374 -17.96 -11.30 -6.56
N TRP A 375 -17.86 -10.57 -5.46
CA TRP A 375 -18.53 -9.32 -5.15
C TRP A 375 -17.62 -8.12 -5.45
N ALA A 376 -17.93 -7.40 -6.53
CA ALA A 376 -17.27 -6.15 -6.90
C ALA A 376 -18.35 -5.08 -7.15
N THR A 377 -18.76 -4.41 -6.08
CA THR A 377 -19.86 -3.44 -6.02
C THR A 377 -19.37 -2.06 -5.59
N ASP A 378 -19.91 -1.00 -6.19
CA ASP A 378 -19.50 0.39 -5.90
C ASP A 378 -20.65 1.14 -5.22
N ASP A 379 -21.25 0.53 -4.21
CA ASP A 379 -22.44 1.04 -3.53
C ASP A 379 -22.48 0.66 -2.04
N THR A 380 -23.46 1.23 -1.34
CA THR A 380 -23.68 1.05 0.11
C THR A 380 -24.70 -0.04 0.42
N THR A 381 -25.04 -0.92 -0.54
CA THR A 381 -26.05 -1.97 -0.34
C THR A 381 -25.48 -3.06 0.59
N CYS A 382 -26.31 -3.56 1.50
CA CYS A 382 -26.00 -4.77 2.27
C CYS A 382 -26.33 -6.01 1.43
N TYR A 383 -25.39 -6.94 1.32
CA TYR A 383 -25.53 -8.15 0.52
C TYR A 383 -25.40 -9.40 1.39
N THR A 384 -26.36 -10.31 1.27
CA THR A 384 -26.32 -11.63 1.90
C THR A 384 -25.37 -12.56 1.15
N LEU A 385 -24.44 -13.17 1.89
CA LEU A 385 -23.49 -14.18 1.41
C LEU A 385 -24.00 -15.60 1.70
N LEU A 386 -24.55 -15.81 2.89
CA LEU A 386 -25.05 -17.09 3.36
C LEU A 386 -26.37 -16.87 4.11
N ASP A 387 -27.39 -17.66 3.79
CA ASP A 387 -28.66 -17.70 4.53
C ASP A 387 -29.19 -19.14 4.67
N GLU A 388 -30.43 -19.30 5.13
CA GLU A 388 -31.09 -20.61 5.29
C GLU A 388 -31.19 -21.42 3.98
N SER A 389 -31.10 -20.78 2.81
CA SER A 389 -31.08 -21.42 1.49
C SER A 389 -29.69 -21.84 1.03
N GLY A 390 -28.65 -21.42 1.75
CA GLY A 390 -27.24 -21.70 1.46
C GLY A 390 -26.50 -20.47 0.94
N TRP A 391 -25.44 -20.72 0.16
CA TRP A 391 -24.61 -19.66 -0.42
C TRP A 391 -25.34 -18.88 -1.50
N THR A 392 -25.34 -17.55 -1.38
CA THR A 392 -26.10 -16.64 -2.23
C THR A 392 -25.22 -15.99 -3.31
N PRO A 393 -25.39 -16.35 -4.60
CA PRO A 393 -24.56 -15.79 -5.66
C PRO A 393 -24.91 -14.31 -5.96
N PRO A 394 -23.93 -13.50 -6.37
CA PRO A 394 -24.21 -12.17 -6.92
C PRO A 394 -25.09 -12.23 -8.18
N PRO A 395 -25.92 -11.20 -8.44
CA PRO A 395 -26.92 -11.25 -9.51
C PRO A 395 -26.34 -11.24 -10.93
N TRP A 396 -25.05 -10.91 -11.10
CA TRP A 396 -24.36 -10.97 -12.40
C TRP A 396 -23.66 -12.31 -12.67
N VAL A 397 -23.57 -13.20 -11.68
CA VAL A 397 -22.86 -14.46 -11.82
C VAL A 397 -23.63 -15.42 -12.73
N THR A 398 -22.91 -16.10 -13.61
CA THR A 398 -23.49 -17.06 -14.57
C THR A 398 -23.87 -18.40 -13.93
N GLU A 399 -24.86 -19.12 -14.49
CA GLU A 399 -25.20 -20.49 -14.06
C GLU A 399 -24.01 -21.47 -14.16
N SER A 400 -23.05 -21.21 -15.06
CA SER A 400 -21.81 -21.98 -15.14
C SER A 400 -20.95 -21.77 -13.90
N THR A 401 -20.72 -20.51 -13.51
CA THR A 401 -19.96 -20.17 -12.30
C THR A 401 -20.65 -20.75 -11.07
N THR A 402 -21.98 -20.61 -10.95
CA THR A 402 -22.76 -21.22 -9.86
C THR A 402 -22.54 -22.73 -9.75
N ARG A 403 -22.56 -23.45 -10.88
CA ARG A 403 -22.28 -24.90 -10.87
C ARG A 403 -20.85 -25.24 -10.49
N ARG A 404 -19.85 -24.43 -10.89
CA ARG A 404 -18.44 -24.66 -10.52
C ARG A 404 -18.24 -24.48 -9.01
N VAL A 405 -18.73 -23.36 -8.45
CA VAL A 405 -18.65 -23.07 -7.01
C VAL A 405 -19.36 -24.16 -6.21
N GLN A 406 -20.58 -24.54 -6.60
CA GLN A 406 -21.34 -25.61 -5.92
C GLN A 406 -20.69 -26.99 -6.06
N ALA A 407 -20.00 -27.28 -7.17
CA ALA A 407 -19.23 -28.52 -7.28
C ALA A 407 -18.02 -28.48 -6.35
N GLY A 408 -17.32 -27.35 -6.26
CA GLY A 408 -16.19 -27.13 -5.36
C GLY A 408 -16.56 -27.34 -3.88
N THR A 409 -17.64 -26.70 -3.41
CA THR A 409 -18.09 -26.81 -2.02
C THR A 409 -18.51 -28.22 -1.60
N ASN A 410 -18.95 -29.06 -2.53
CA ASN A 410 -19.26 -30.47 -2.27
C ASN A 410 -18.00 -31.37 -2.27
N THR A 411 -16.90 -30.90 -2.85
CA THR A 411 -15.66 -31.68 -3.04
C THR A 411 -14.60 -31.31 -2.00
N SER A 412 -14.63 -30.07 -1.48
CA SER A 412 -13.91 -29.64 -0.28
C SER A 412 -14.48 -30.38 0.93
N GLY A 413 -14.04 -31.62 1.12
CA GLY A 413 -14.30 -32.34 2.35
C GLY A 413 -13.66 -31.55 3.49
N ARG A 414 -14.51 -30.88 4.30
CA ARG A 414 -14.14 -30.20 5.55
C ARG A 414 -12.99 -30.97 6.20
N LEU A 415 -11.77 -30.42 6.16
CA LEU A 415 -10.61 -31.04 6.81
C LEU A 415 -10.78 -31.12 8.35
N LEU A 416 -11.87 -30.56 8.87
CA LEU A 416 -12.24 -30.50 10.29
C LEU A 416 -13.47 -31.33 10.66
N GLY A 417 -13.93 -32.24 9.80
CA GLY A 417 -15.23 -32.92 10.01
C GLY A 417 -15.31 -34.02 11.08
N ASP A 418 -14.23 -34.48 11.73
CA ASP A 418 -14.38 -35.59 12.71
C ASP A 418 -13.23 -35.79 13.71
N ALA A 419 -12.35 -34.82 13.93
CA ALA A 419 -11.33 -34.94 14.96
C ALA A 419 -10.86 -33.58 15.48
N VAL A 420 -11.13 -33.38 16.77
CA VAL A 420 -10.53 -32.43 17.72
C VAL A 420 -11.24 -31.08 17.88
N ASP A 421 -12.43 -31.10 18.48
CA ASP A 421 -13.20 -29.94 18.98
C ASP A 421 -12.49 -29.09 20.08
N ASP A 422 -11.17 -29.20 20.27
CA ASP A 422 -10.47 -28.57 21.40
C ASP A 422 -8.97 -28.30 21.17
N VAL A 423 -8.44 -28.48 19.94
CA VAL A 423 -7.05 -28.10 19.63
C VAL A 423 -7.07 -26.82 18.83
N GLU A 424 -6.66 -25.73 19.48
CA GLU A 424 -6.36 -24.46 18.82
C GLU A 424 -5.43 -24.72 17.64
N ILE A 425 -5.93 -24.47 16.42
CA ILE A 425 -5.14 -24.57 15.21
C ILE A 425 -4.18 -23.38 15.22
N PRO A 426 -2.85 -23.62 15.27
CA PRO A 426 -1.90 -22.53 15.36
C PRO A 426 -1.85 -21.79 14.02
N LEU A 427 -2.34 -20.55 14.00
CA LEU A 427 -2.17 -19.66 12.85
C LEU A 427 -0.77 -19.02 12.84
N PRO A 428 -0.31 -18.55 11.67
CA PRO A 428 0.94 -17.79 11.57
C PRO A 428 0.93 -16.58 12.51
N ASN A 429 2.06 -16.34 13.18
CA ASN A 429 2.20 -15.23 14.12
C ASN A 429 2.46 -13.90 13.38
N VAL A 430 1.80 -12.84 13.83
CA VAL A 430 1.94 -11.46 13.31
C VAL A 430 3.12 -10.68 13.87
N THR A 431 3.81 -11.20 14.90
CA THR A 431 4.94 -10.50 15.52
C THR A 431 6.15 -10.42 14.60
N ARG A 432 6.93 -9.34 14.74
CA ARG A 432 8.23 -9.18 14.10
C ARG A 432 9.14 -10.39 14.37
N VAL A 433 9.79 -10.90 13.32
CA VAL A 433 10.77 -11.98 13.43
C VAL A 433 12.19 -11.42 13.57
N ASP A 434 13.04 -12.11 14.33
CA ASP A 434 14.45 -11.72 14.53
C ASP A 434 15.35 -12.07 13.33
N ASP A 435 14.88 -12.95 12.44
CA ASP A 435 15.62 -13.39 11.26
C ASP A 435 15.55 -12.35 10.14
N VAL A 436 16.70 -11.78 9.80
CA VAL A 436 16.82 -10.74 8.78
C VAL A 436 16.92 -11.37 7.40
N ASP A 437 15.89 -11.15 6.57
CA ASP A 437 15.86 -11.58 5.17
C ASP A 437 15.51 -10.40 4.25
N LEU A 438 16.55 -9.70 3.77
CA LEU A 438 16.40 -8.54 2.88
C LEU A 438 15.72 -8.89 1.54
N GLY A 439 15.82 -10.14 1.08
CA GLY A 439 15.15 -10.59 -0.14
C GLY A 439 13.64 -10.71 0.09
N ALA A 440 13.24 -11.30 1.23
CA ALA A 440 11.82 -11.37 1.62
C ALA A 440 11.19 -9.99 1.87
N GLU A 441 11.99 -8.98 2.21
CA GLU A 441 11.55 -7.58 2.29
C GLU A 441 11.35 -6.90 0.92
N GLY A 442 11.72 -7.58 -0.18
CA GLY A 442 11.56 -7.08 -1.55
C GLY A 442 12.80 -6.41 -2.17
N LEU A 443 13.99 -6.58 -1.59
CA LEU A 443 15.23 -6.10 -2.22
C LEU A 443 15.82 -7.13 -3.19
N ASP A 444 16.11 -6.68 -4.40
CA ASP A 444 16.92 -7.45 -5.36
C ASP A 444 18.41 -7.30 -5.01
N LEU A 445 18.91 -8.24 -4.20
CA LEU A 445 20.29 -8.25 -3.72
C LEU A 445 21.33 -8.43 -4.83
N GLU A 446 20.98 -9.09 -5.93
CA GLU A 446 21.90 -9.26 -7.07
C GLU A 446 22.07 -7.93 -7.80
N ARG A 447 20.97 -7.24 -8.10
CA ARG A 447 20.99 -5.91 -8.70
C ARG A 447 21.69 -4.89 -7.81
N LEU A 448 21.46 -4.94 -6.49
CA LEU A 448 22.20 -4.11 -5.54
C LEU A 448 23.69 -4.39 -5.58
N ARG A 449 24.11 -5.66 -5.61
CA ARG A 449 25.54 -6.02 -5.69
C ARG A 449 26.21 -5.47 -6.94
N ASP A 450 25.54 -5.54 -8.09
CA ASP A 450 26.07 -5.08 -9.37
C ASP A 450 26.17 -3.55 -9.44
N ARG A 451 25.18 -2.84 -8.88
CA ARG A 451 25.12 -1.38 -8.83
C ARG A 451 26.02 -0.77 -7.76
N LEU A 452 26.22 -1.49 -6.65
CA LEU A 452 27.00 -1.07 -5.49
C LEU A 452 28.24 -1.97 -5.30
N PRO A 453 29.25 -1.93 -6.18
CA PRO A 453 30.44 -2.79 -6.01
C PRO A 453 31.18 -2.47 -4.71
N THR A 454 31.48 -3.50 -3.90
CA THR A 454 32.34 -3.36 -2.71
C THR A 454 33.75 -2.98 -3.15
N GLY A 455 34.23 -1.82 -2.73
CA GLY A 455 35.59 -1.37 -2.98
C GLY A 455 36.64 -2.19 -2.25
N ARG A 456 37.11 -3.29 -2.84
CA ARG A 456 38.48 -3.81 -2.63
C ARG A 456 39.24 -3.77 -3.95
N VAL A 457 39.49 -2.57 -4.47
CA VAL A 457 40.52 -2.37 -5.50
C VAL A 457 41.87 -2.32 -4.78
N GLY A 458 42.39 -3.51 -4.49
CA GLY A 458 43.68 -3.73 -3.86
C GLY A 458 44.48 -4.77 -4.63
N GLN A 459 44.65 -4.59 -5.94
CA GLN A 459 45.71 -5.23 -6.70
C GLN A 459 46.35 -4.17 -7.61
N THR A 460 47.41 -3.58 -7.11
CA THR A 460 48.47 -2.98 -7.93
C THR A 460 48.86 -3.95 -9.03
N PRO A 461 48.96 -3.54 -10.31
CA PRO A 461 49.64 -4.35 -11.30
C PRO A 461 51.10 -4.42 -10.89
N ASP A 462 51.57 -5.62 -10.58
CA ASP A 462 52.99 -5.88 -10.32
C ASP A 462 53.81 -5.33 -11.49
N GLY A 463 54.80 -4.51 -11.13
CA GLY A 463 55.80 -4.03 -12.06
C GLY A 463 56.62 -5.21 -12.59
N ALA A 464 56.62 -5.39 -13.91
CA ALA A 464 57.66 -6.14 -14.59
C ALA A 464 58.66 -5.14 -15.19
N SER A 465 59.80 -5.06 -14.52
CA SER A 465 61.03 -4.40 -14.94
C SER A 465 61.60 -5.00 -16.22
N ASP A 466 62.31 -4.12 -16.95
CA ASP A 466 63.28 -4.34 -18.02
C ASP A 466 63.96 -5.73 -18.05
N ASP A 467 64.07 -6.28 -19.26
CA ASP A 467 65.34 -6.83 -19.75
C ASP A 467 65.47 -6.66 -21.27
N GLN A 468 66.49 -5.88 -21.67
CA GLN A 468 66.99 -5.76 -23.04
C GLN A 468 68.14 -6.75 -23.28
N GLN A 469 68.05 -7.51 -24.38
CA GLN A 469 69.14 -7.96 -25.28
C GLN A 469 68.52 -9.06 -26.17
N GLY A 470 68.71 -9.14 -27.48
CA GLY A 470 69.62 -8.51 -28.40
C GLY A 470 69.84 -9.48 -29.57
N ASP A 471 69.53 -9.00 -30.76
CA ASP A 471 70.18 -9.31 -32.04
C ASP A 471 69.68 -10.42 -33.00
N ASP A 472 69.73 -9.97 -34.27
CA ASP A 472 69.83 -10.62 -35.57
C ASP A 472 68.65 -11.35 -36.25
N GLY A 473 68.17 -10.71 -37.33
CA GLY A 473 68.42 -11.26 -38.67
C GLY A 473 67.22 -11.69 -39.54
N SER A 474 66.93 -10.85 -40.54
CA SER A 474 66.60 -11.23 -41.93
C SER A 474 65.13 -11.38 -42.40
N THR A 475 64.72 -10.37 -43.19
CA THR A 475 64.07 -10.42 -44.53
C THR A 475 62.66 -11.00 -44.72
N ALA A 476 61.73 -10.05 -44.98
CA ALA A 476 60.95 -9.89 -46.21
C ALA A 476 59.93 -10.96 -46.68
N ALA A 477 58.66 -10.50 -46.62
CA ALA A 477 57.69 -10.44 -47.72
C ALA A 477 56.70 -11.61 -47.95
N THR A 478 55.48 -11.13 -48.27
CA THR A 478 54.37 -11.76 -49.00
C THR A 478 53.42 -12.71 -48.29
N ASP A 479 52.26 -12.14 -47.95
CA ASP A 479 50.98 -12.35 -48.65
C ASP A 479 50.11 -13.57 -48.31
N SER A 480 48.88 -13.21 -47.93
CA SER A 480 47.57 -13.85 -48.11
C SER A 480 47.30 -15.33 -47.72
N VAL A 481 46.36 -15.42 -46.77
CA VAL A 481 45.12 -16.23 -46.77
C VAL A 481 45.23 -17.76 -46.62
N ARG A 482 44.76 -18.24 -45.47
CA ARG A 482 43.92 -19.45 -45.21
C ARG A 482 43.34 -19.27 -43.80
N ALA A 483 42.04 -19.03 -43.60
CA ALA A 483 40.91 -19.97 -43.71
C ALA A 483 41.13 -21.26 -42.90
N ASP A 484 40.50 -21.34 -41.73
CA ASP A 484 39.63 -22.46 -41.33
C ASP A 484 38.97 -22.17 -39.97
N GLY A 485 37.64 -22.25 -39.94
CA GLY A 485 36.83 -22.05 -38.74
C GLY A 485 35.34 -22.05 -39.06
N MET A 486 34.82 -23.25 -39.37
CA MET A 486 33.39 -23.58 -39.50
C MET A 486 32.56 -22.93 -38.38
N ALA A 487 31.56 -22.10 -38.68
CA ALA A 487 30.22 -22.47 -39.16
C ALA A 487 29.42 -23.31 -38.14
N GLY A 488 28.70 -22.60 -37.28
CA GLY A 488 27.57 -23.09 -36.49
C GLY A 488 26.60 -21.92 -36.30
N GLU A 489 25.62 -21.83 -37.21
CA GLU A 489 24.53 -20.84 -37.23
C GLU A 489 23.61 -21.01 -36.01
N TRP A 490 23.27 -19.89 -35.36
CA TRP A 490 22.05 -19.73 -34.56
C TRP A 490 21.15 -18.73 -35.31
N PRO A 491 19.84 -18.99 -35.43
CA PRO A 491 18.93 -18.14 -36.19
C PRO A 491 18.66 -16.84 -35.42
N GLY A 492 18.82 -15.70 -36.10
CA GLY A 492 18.40 -14.40 -35.61
C GLY A 492 16.87 -14.27 -35.67
N THR A 493 16.30 -13.79 -34.57
CA THR A 493 14.99 -13.12 -34.55
C THR A 493 15.17 -11.82 -33.79
N THR A 494 15.40 -10.76 -34.55
CA THR A 494 15.07 -9.38 -34.19
C THR A 494 13.56 -9.25 -34.19
N ASP A 495 12.97 -8.95 -33.03
CA ASP A 495 11.67 -8.28 -32.90
C ASP A 495 11.80 -7.31 -31.72
N GLU A 496 12.52 -6.20 -31.96
CA GLU A 496 12.32 -4.99 -31.17
C GLU A 496 10.93 -4.43 -31.53
N PRO A 497 10.06 -4.12 -30.55
CA PRO A 497 8.77 -3.53 -30.88
C PRO A 497 9.00 -2.18 -31.56
N ASP A 498 8.42 -2.05 -32.76
CA ASP A 498 8.45 -0.87 -33.61
C ASP A 498 8.09 0.37 -32.77
N ILE A 499 9.03 1.32 -32.68
CA ILE A 499 8.91 2.52 -31.85
C ILE A 499 7.61 3.27 -32.19
N GLU A 500 7.14 3.17 -33.43
CA GLU A 500 5.87 3.76 -33.87
C GLU A 500 4.64 3.08 -33.24
N THR A 501 4.71 1.78 -32.98
CA THR A 501 3.67 1.02 -32.25
C THR A 501 3.71 1.32 -30.75
N ALA A 502 4.91 1.48 -30.18
CA ALA A 502 5.09 1.88 -28.78
C ALA A 502 4.58 3.31 -28.53
N LEU A 503 4.84 4.24 -29.45
CA LEU A 503 4.33 5.61 -29.39
C LEU A 503 2.81 5.68 -29.59
N THR A 504 2.26 4.90 -30.52
CA THR A 504 0.79 4.80 -30.71
C THR A 504 0.10 4.21 -29.46
N SER A 505 0.74 3.26 -28.78
CA SER A 505 0.26 2.70 -27.50
C SER A 505 0.35 3.71 -26.35
N LEU A 506 1.38 4.56 -26.35
CA LEU A 506 1.56 5.65 -25.39
C LEU A 506 0.54 6.76 -25.58
N ASP A 507 0.28 7.16 -26.83
CA ASP A 507 -0.75 8.15 -27.17
C ASP A 507 -2.15 7.64 -26.81
N ALA A 508 -2.47 6.37 -27.08
CA ALA A 508 -3.74 5.76 -26.67
C ALA A 508 -3.85 5.52 -25.14
N ARG A 509 -2.74 5.49 -24.40
CA ARG A 509 -2.73 5.52 -22.92
C ARG A 509 -2.94 6.94 -22.42
N LEU A 510 -2.26 7.92 -23.02
CA LEU A 510 -2.39 9.33 -22.67
C LEU A 510 -3.80 9.84 -22.96
N GLU A 511 -4.43 9.46 -24.08
CA GLU A 511 -5.81 9.85 -24.41
C GLU A 511 -6.82 9.19 -23.45
N ARG A 512 -6.58 7.96 -22.98
CA ARG A 512 -7.39 7.32 -21.92
C ARG A 512 -7.21 7.97 -20.55
N ILE A 513 -5.99 8.36 -20.20
CA ILE A 513 -5.69 9.08 -18.96
C ILE A 513 -6.27 10.50 -19.04
N GLU A 514 -6.13 11.17 -20.17
CA GLU A 514 -6.67 12.51 -20.44
C GLU A 514 -8.20 12.47 -20.39
N THR A 515 -8.86 11.46 -20.96
CA THR A 515 -10.32 11.25 -20.83
C THR A 515 -10.73 10.97 -19.38
N ALA A 516 -9.97 10.15 -18.64
CA ALA A 516 -10.23 9.85 -17.23
C ALA A 516 -9.99 11.06 -16.30
N VAL A 517 -9.12 11.99 -16.70
CA VAL A 517 -8.77 13.20 -15.94
C VAL A 517 -9.67 14.38 -16.31
N THR A 518 -10.05 14.55 -17.58
CA THR A 518 -10.89 15.66 -18.06
C THR A 518 -12.39 15.48 -17.83
N GLU A 519 -12.87 14.27 -17.54
CA GLU A 519 -14.31 14.02 -17.28
C GLU A 519 -14.72 14.06 -15.78
N ARG A 520 -13.90 14.65 -14.90
CA ARG A 520 -14.29 14.96 -13.51
C ARG A 520 -15.33 16.09 -13.46
N GLY A 521 -16.55 15.77 -13.87
CA GLY A 521 -17.71 16.65 -13.74
C GLY A 521 -18.37 16.46 -12.37
N ILE A 522 -18.43 17.53 -11.56
CA ILE A 522 -19.12 17.52 -10.27
C ILE A 522 -20.55 18.01 -10.49
N ASP A 523 -21.54 17.23 -10.04
CA ASP A 523 -22.94 17.68 -10.04
C ASP A 523 -23.19 18.64 -8.86
N ALA A 524 -23.46 19.90 -9.17
CA ALA A 524 -23.77 20.94 -8.20
C ALA A 524 -25.25 21.34 -8.28
N ARG A 525 -25.82 21.80 -7.16
CA ARG A 525 -27.17 22.35 -7.10
C ARG A 525 -27.12 23.80 -6.64
N VAL A 526 -27.76 24.69 -7.40
CA VAL A 526 -27.89 26.11 -7.03
C VAL A 526 -28.82 26.21 -5.82
N VAL A 527 -28.33 26.72 -4.69
CA VAL A 527 -29.12 26.99 -3.49
C VAL A 527 -29.04 28.48 -3.16
N ASP A 528 -30.10 29.20 -3.49
CA ASP A 528 -30.36 30.54 -2.97
C ASP A 528 -30.86 30.43 -1.52
N ALA A 529 -30.06 30.88 -0.56
CA ALA A 529 -30.35 30.81 0.87
C ALA A 529 -30.92 32.13 1.43
N GLY A 530 -31.14 33.16 0.60
CA GLY A 530 -31.51 34.50 1.06
C GLY A 530 -30.38 35.23 1.81
N ASP A 531 -30.60 36.52 2.12
CA ASP A 531 -29.68 37.40 2.87
C ASP A 531 -28.24 37.47 2.31
N ASP A 532 -28.09 37.62 0.99
CA ASP A 532 -26.80 37.71 0.28
C ASP A 532 -25.83 36.53 0.54
N THR A 533 -26.34 35.39 1.01
CA THR A 533 -25.55 34.18 1.25
C THR A 533 -25.82 33.14 0.16
N LEU A 534 -24.81 32.87 -0.67
CA LEU A 534 -24.85 31.90 -1.77
C LEU A 534 -23.75 30.84 -1.55
N LEU A 535 -24.13 29.56 -1.56
CA LEU A 535 -23.23 28.42 -1.28
C LEU A 535 -22.46 27.88 -2.50
N LEU A 536 -22.52 28.56 -3.66
CA LEU A 536 -21.63 28.30 -4.78
C LEU A 536 -21.53 29.55 -5.67
N ARG A 537 -20.35 30.18 -5.74
CA ARG A 537 -20.10 31.34 -6.62
C ARG A 537 -19.18 30.93 -7.76
N LEU A 538 -19.70 30.97 -9.00
CA LEU A 538 -18.93 30.85 -10.23
C LEU A 538 -18.43 32.26 -10.62
N ASP A 539 -17.18 32.39 -11.08
CA ASP A 539 -16.62 33.71 -11.45
C ASP A 539 -17.25 34.32 -12.72
N ASN A 540 -17.87 33.50 -13.58
CA ASN A 540 -18.64 33.92 -14.76
C ASN A 540 -19.89 33.02 -14.96
N PRO A 541 -20.98 33.25 -14.23
CA PRO A 541 -22.18 32.44 -14.39
C PRO A 541 -22.90 32.78 -15.70
N PRO A 542 -23.54 31.81 -16.38
CA PRO A 542 -24.49 32.11 -17.43
C PRO A 542 -25.65 32.94 -16.86
N GLU A 543 -26.20 33.88 -17.63
CA GLU A 543 -27.12 34.93 -17.16
C GLU A 543 -28.45 34.42 -16.55
N HIS A 544 -28.71 33.11 -16.59
CA HIS A 544 -29.98 32.50 -16.14
C HIS A 544 -29.72 31.20 -15.36
N LEU A 545 -29.50 31.31 -14.05
CA LEU A 545 -29.49 30.16 -13.13
C LEU A 545 -30.63 30.30 -12.11
N GLU A 546 -31.46 29.27 -11.98
CA GLU A 546 -32.61 29.25 -11.06
C GLU A 546 -32.29 28.49 -9.75
N HIS A 547 -32.90 28.90 -8.63
CA HIS A 547 -32.80 28.15 -7.37
C HIS A 547 -33.29 26.71 -7.57
N GLY A 548 -32.47 25.75 -7.12
CA GLY A 548 -32.74 24.31 -7.24
C GLY A 548 -32.24 23.68 -8.54
N GLN A 549 -31.72 24.45 -9.49
CA GLN A 549 -31.17 23.96 -10.75
C GLN A 549 -29.91 23.11 -10.51
N ARG A 550 -29.85 21.94 -11.16
CA ARG A 550 -28.67 21.07 -11.18
C ARG A 550 -27.76 21.46 -12.34
N LEU A 551 -26.48 21.59 -12.06
CA LEU A 551 -25.43 21.95 -13.01
C LEU A 551 -24.33 20.90 -12.92
N ARG A 552 -23.78 20.47 -14.05
CA ARG A 552 -22.55 19.68 -14.07
C ARG A 552 -21.39 20.63 -14.29
N VAL A 553 -20.52 20.76 -13.29
CA VAL A 553 -19.35 21.64 -13.32
C VAL A 553 -18.16 20.82 -13.82
N LEU A 554 -17.64 21.18 -14.99
CA LEU A 554 -16.41 20.60 -15.54
C LEU A 554 -15.23 21.46 -15.08
N LEU A 555 -14.33 20.90 -14.28
CA LEU A 555 -13.10 21.56 -13.88
C LEU A 555 -12.10 21.47 -15.04
N GLN A 556 -11.83 22.59 -15.71
CA GLN A 556 -10.74 22.67 -16.69
C GLN A 556 -9.45 23.05 -15.96
N ASP A 557 -8.44 22.18 -15.99
CA ASP A 557 -7.10 22.52 -15.53
C ASP A 557 -6.54 23.65 -16.41
N GLY A 558 -6.32 24.81 -15.78
CA GLY A 558 -5.96 26.04 -16.48
C GLY A 558 -4.51 26.04 -16.98
N VAL A 559 -4.33 26.06 -18.29
CA VAL A 559 -3.20 26.75 -18.93
C VAL A 559 -3.71 28.08 -19.45
N VAL A 560 -3.69 29.11 -18.61
CA VAL A 560 -3.88 30.49 -19.06
C VAL A 560 -2.53 31.00 -19.55
N SER A 561 -2.26 30.84 -20.84
CA SER A 561 -1.20 31.57 -21.52
C SER A 561 -1.67 33.02 -21.73
N GLU A 562 -1.26 33.93 -20.85
CA GLU A 562 -1.19 35.34 -21.20
C GLU A 562 -0.12 35.53 -22.29
N ASN A 563 -0.55 35.85 -23.51
CA ASN A 563 0.26 36.70 -24.38
C ASN A 563 -0.60 37.53 -25.33
N ALA A 564 -0.32 38.82 -25.27
CA ALA A 564 -0.98 39.91 -25.97
C ALA A 564 -0.57 40.03 -27.45
N ALA A 565 -1.32 40.89 -28.14
CA ALA A 565 -1.13 41.52 -29.47
C ALA A 565 -1.95 40.85 -30.59
N GLY A 566 -2.81 41.54 -31.33
CA GLY A 566 -3.17 42.95 -31.40
C GLY A 566 -3.87 43.23 -32.74
N HIS A 567 -4.70 44.28 -32.77
CA HIS A 567 -5.20 45.00 -33.97
C HIS A 567 -6.24 44.25 -34.85
N ALA A 568 -7.31 44.87 -35.36
CA ALA A 568 -7.80 46.24 -35.31
C ALA A 568 -9.25 46.28 -35.86
N ASP A 569 -9.94 47.41 -35.59
CA ASP A 569 -10.94 48.06 -36.44
C ASP A 569 -12.28 47.33 -36.71
N ARG A 570 -13.45 47.96 -36.81
CA ARG A 570 -13.99 49.31 -36.59
C ARG A 570 -15.51 49.17 -36.82
N GLU A 571 -16.29 49.98 -36.11
CA GLU A 571 -17.58 50.57 -36.53
C GLU A 571 -18.56 49.74 -37.37
N SER A 572 -19.69 49.35 -36.76
CA SER A 572 -21.08 49.65 -37.20
C SER A 572 -22.08 49.09 -36.20
#